data_AF-A0A9X4KDE2-F1
#
_entry.id   AF-A0A9X4KDE2-F1
#
_cell.length_a   1.000
_cell.length_b   1.000
_cell.length_c   1.000
_cell.angle_alpha   90.00
_cell.angle_beta   90.00
_cell.angle_gamma   90.00
#
_symmetry.space_group_name_H-M   'P 1'
#
loop_
_entity.id
_entity.type
_entity.pdbx_description
1 polymer ?
#
loop_
_entity_poly.entity_id
_entity_poly.type
_entity_poly.pdbx_seq_one_letter_code
_entity_poly.pdbx_strand_id
1 'polypeptide(L)'
;MTIFEDDIVINPFLSHMLREQHGIYMPELAEDPSDLSVTDLWMKIRELIANLEEWSVEEDVYLSLFSFNKLVMYKDMETYKDLIENHPLIREIAGVSDEDSRKQTFDHTRVPDESSMDREVPSQEIFNILDADSSQQQAILAAKNGMSFVLQGPPGTGKSQTISNIIAENLASNKKSSFC
;
A
#
# COMPACT_ATOMS: atom_id res chain seq x y z
N MET A 1 -35.25 -2.16 4.59
CA MET A 1 -34.28 -1.41 5.42
C MET A 1 -33.13 -2.37 5.63
N THR A 2 -32.23 -2.43 4.65
CA THR A 2 -31.09 -3.35 4.60
C THR A 2 -30.02 -2.75 5.51
N ILE A 3 -29.87 -3.31 6.70
CA ILE A 3 -28.87 -2.87 7.66
C ILE A 3 -27.82 -3.98 7.69
N PHE A 4 -26.57 -3.59 7.39
CA PHE A 4 -25.34 -4.37 7.21
C PHE A 4 -25.04 -4.79 5.76
N GLU A 5 -24.14 -4.03 5.13
CA GLU A 5 -23.45 -4.36 3.87
C GLU A 5 -22.26 -5.34 4.11
N ASP A 6 -21.94 -5.65 5.36
CA ASP A 6 -20.84 -6.53 5.72
C ASP A 6 -21.35 -7.94 6.06
N ASP A 7 -20.74 -8.94 5.42
CA ASP A 7 -21.01 -10.34 5.68
C ASP A 7 -20.62 -10.74 7.11
N ILE A 8 -21.31 -11.75 7.66
CA ILE A 8 -20.91 -12.36 8.92
C ILE A 8 -19.62 -13.15 8.67
N VAL A 9 -18.56 -12.82 9.42
CA VAL A 9 -17.25 -13.48 9.31
C VAL A 9 -16.77 -14.00 10.65
N ILE A 10 -16.07 -15.14 10.64
CA ILE A 10 -15.25 -15.57 11.77
C ILE A 10 -14.06 -14.63 11.88
N ASN A 11 -13.67 -14.27 13.11
CA ASN A 11 -12.52 -13.40 13.34
C ASN A 11 -11.28 -13.95 12.62
N PRO A 12 -10.79 -13.26 11.56
CA PRO A 12 -9.74 -13.78 10.70
C PRO A 12 -8.37 -13.82 11.40
N PHE A 13 -8.14 -12.98 12.41
CA PHE A 13 -6.92 -13.05 13.23
C PHE A 13 -6.92 -14.30 14.11
N LEU A 14 -8.07 -14.62 14.71
CA LEU A 14 -8.21 -15.84 15.49
C LEU A 14 -8.02 -17.08 14.61
N SER A 15 -8.65 -17.10 13.43
CA SER A 15 -8.48 -18.18 12.45
C SER A 15 -7.02 -18.33 12.01
N HIS A 16 -6.33 -17.22 11.71
CA HIS A 16 -4.93 -17.25 11.33
C HIS A 16 -4.03 -17.74 12.47
N MET A 17 -4.20 -17.21 13.68
CA MET A 17 -3.41 -17.61 14.85
C MET A 17 -3.59 -19.10 15.17
N LEU A 18 -4.83 -19.60 15.19
CA LEU A 18 -5.12 -21.02 15.43
C LEU A 18 -4.50 -21.92 14.36
N ARG A 19 -4.49 -21.48 13.10
CA ARG A 19 -3.86 -22.20 12.00
C ARG A 19 -2.33 -22.26 12.16
N GLU A 20 -1.68 -21.11 12.36
CA GLU A 20 -0.22 -21.03 12.41
C GLU A 20 0.37 -21.65 13.69
N GLN A 21 -0.29 -21.48 14.84
CA GLN A 21 0.25 -21.92 16.13
C GLN A 21 -0.23 -23.31 16.54
N HIS A 22 -1.43 -23.71 16.14
CA HIS A 22 -2.08 -24.94 16.60
C HIS A 22 -2.49 -25.89 15.46
N GLY A 23 -2.33 -25.49 14.19
CA GLY A 23 -2.76 -26.31 13.03
C GLY A 23 -4.28 -26.49 12.95
N ILE A 24 -5.06 -25.66 13.65
CA ILE A 24 -6.52 -25.75 13.71
C ILE A 24 -7.12 -24.86 12.62
N TYR A 25 -8.02 -25.43 11.84
CA TYR A 25 -8.77 -24.72 10.80
C TYR A 25 -10.18 -24.43 11.30
N MET A 26 -10.57 -23.16 11.29
CA MET A 26 -11.93 -22.76 11.67
C MET A 26 -12.96 -23.27 10.66
N PRO A 27 -14.18 -23.62 11.12
CA PRO A 27 -15.25 -24.06 10.23
C PRO A 27 -15.71 -22.94 9.30
N GLU A 28 -16.15 -23.28 8.09
CA GLU A 28 -16.77 -22.31 7.19
C GLU A 28 -18.18 -21.92 7.69
N LEU A 29 -18.53 -20.65 7.50
CA LEU A 29 -19.88 -20.16 7.79
C LEU A 29 -20.81 -20.47 6.62
N ALA A 30 -22.10 -20.66 6.91
CA ALA A 30 -23.10 -20.77 5.87
C ALA A 30 -23.20 -19.46 5.06
N GLU A 31 -23.39 -19.56 3.75
CA GLU A 31 -23.54 -18.40 2.86
C GLU A 31 -24.79 -17.58 3.20
N ASP A 32 -25.88 -18.25 3.61
CA ASP A 32 -27.10 -17.60 4.08
C ASP A 32 -27.07 -17.42 5.61
N PRO A 33 -27.16 -16.18 6.12
CA PRO A 33 -27.22 -15.90 7.55
C PRO A 33 -28.38 -16.61 8.29
N SER A 34 -29.46 -16.96 7.59
CA SER A 34 -30.61 -17.67 8.17
C SER A 34 -30.33 -19.15 8.44
N ASP A 35 -29.37 -19.74 7.75
CA ASP A 35 -28.89 -21.12 7.96
C ASP A 35 -27.78 -21.19 9.03
N LEU A 36 -27.34 -20.05 9.57
CA LEU A 36 -26.29 -19.98 10.56
C LEU A 36 -26.80 -20.33 11.97
N SER A 37 -26.42 -21.50 12.46
CA SER A 37 -26.62 -21.91 13.86
C SER A 37 -25.38 -21.60 14.70
N VAL A 38 -25.47 -20.58 15.56
CA VAL A 38 -24.38 -20.19 16.48
C VAL A 38 -24.09 -21.30 17.49
N THR A 39 -25.12 -22.02 17.95
CA THR A 39 -24.97 -23.15 18.87
C THR A 39 -24.13 -24.27 18.24
N ASP A 40 -24.40 -24.63 16.98
CA ASP A 40 -23.63 -25.66 16.29
C ASP A 40 -22.20 -25.20 16.01
N LEU A 41 -22.01 -23.91 15.72
CA LEU A 41 -20.69 -23.30 15.57
C LEU A 41 -19.87 -23.41 16.87
N TRP A 42 -20.47 -23.08 18.03
CA TRP A 42 -19.81 -23.23 19.32
C TRP A 42 -19.45 -24.68 19.63
N MET A 43 -20.32 -25.65 19.33
CA MET A 43 -20.01 -27.07 19.52
C MET A 43 -18.83 -27.51 18.65
N LYS A 44 -18.81 -27.15 17.37
CA LYS A 44 -17.69 -27.44 16.47
C LYS A 44 -16.38 -26.82 16.97
N ILE A 45 -16.41 -25.56 17.42
CA ILE A 45 -15.20 -24.90 17.94
C ILE A 45 -14.71 -25.60 19.23
N ARG A 46 -15.63 -26.00 20.13
CA ARG A 46 -15.28 -26.76 21.34
C ARG A 46 -14.58 -28.07 21.01
N GLU A 47 -15.05 -28.80 20.00
CA GLU A 47 -14.40 -30.03 19.54
C GLU A 47 -13.00 -29.76 18.96
N LEU A 48 -12.84 -28.69 18.18
CA LEU A 48 -11.56 -28.31 17.57
C LEU A 48 -10.48 -27.96 18.60
N ILE A 49 -10.87 -27.28 19.70
CA ILE A 49 -9.92 -26.85 20.73
C ILE A 49 -9.81 -27.84 21.90
N ALA A 50 -10.51 -28.98 21.88
CA ALA A 50 -10.58 -29.91 23.01
C ALA A 50 -9.21 -30.45 23.48
N ASN A 51 -8.23 -30.48 22.58
CA ASN A 51 -6.86 -30.95 22.87
C ASN A 51 -5.89 -29.81 23.24
N LEU A 52 -6.36 -28.56 23.31
CA LEU A 52 -5.54 -27.42 23.73
C LEU A 52 -5.66 -27.23 25.24
N GLU A 53 -4.54 -27.29 25.96
CA GLU A 53 -4.50 -27.03 27.39
C GLU A 53 -4.82 -25.56 27.67
N GLU A 54 -5.68 -25.29 28.66
CA GLU A 54 -6.11 -23.94 29.10
C GLU A 54 -7.04 -23.16 28.15
N TRP A 55 -7.54 -23.79 27.08
CA TRP A 55 -8.50 -23.15 26.18
C TRP A 55 -9.94 -23.52 26.52
N SER A 56 -10.85 -22.54 26.46
CA SER A 56 -12.30 -22.73 26.62
C SER A 56 -13.10 -21.82 25.71
N VAL A 57 -14.31 -22.24 25.36
CA VAL A 57 -15.26 -21.41 24.60
C VAL A 57 -16.30 -20.83 25.56
N GLU A 58 -16.31 -19.51 25.69
CA GLU A 58 -17.33 -18.75 26.41
C GLU A 58 -18.37 -18.18 25.43
N GLU A 59 -19.65 -18.20 25.82
CA GLU A 59 -20.79 -17.80 24.97
C GLU A 59 -21.19 -16.34 25.23
N ASP A 60 -20.22 -15.43 25.16
CA ASP A 60 -20.39 -14.01 25.43
C ASP A 60 -20.54 -13.17 24.15
N VAL A 61 -21.26 -12.05 24.26
CA VAL A 61 -21.43 -11.08 23.18
C VAL A 61 -20.75 -9.76 23.55
N TYR A 62 -19.82 -9.33 22.70
CA TYR A 62 -19.09 -8.08 22.85
C TYR A 62 -19.46 -7.10 21.73
N LEU A 63 -19.77 -5.86 22.10
CA LEU A 63 -20.02 -4.77 21.15
C LEU A 63 -18.91 -3.72 21.28
N SER A 64 -18.14 -3.52 20.21
CA SER A 64 -17.06 -2.54 20.17
C SER A 64 -16.78 -2.08 18.74
N LEU A 65 -15.97 -1.03 18.61
CA LEU A 65 -15.48 -0.53 17.32
C LEU A 65 -14.12 -1.18 17.02
N PHE A 66 -14.14 -2.26 16.24
CA PHE A 66 -12.93 -2.93 15.78
C PHE A 66 -12.46 -2.35 14.44
N SER A 67 -11.15 -2.15 14.28
CA SER A 67 -10.56 -1.72 13.00
C SER A 67 -9.84 -2.90 12.33
N PHE A 68 -10.42 -3.41 11.25
CA PHE A 68 -9.85 -4.52 10.47
C PHE A 68 -8.89 -4.05 9.36
N ASN A 69 -8.58 -2.76 9.26
CA ASN A 69 -7.70 -2.20 8.22
C ASN A 69 -6.33 -2.91 8.18
N LYS A 70 -5.80 -3.32 9.34
CA LYS A 70 -4.52 -4.04 9.44
C LYS A 70 -4.55 -5.41 8.76
N LEU A 71 -5.70 -6.08 8.74
CA LEU A 71 -5.83 -7.39 8.09
C LEU A 71 -5.72 -7.26 6.58
N VAL A 72 -6.37 -6.25 5.99
CA VAL A 72 -6.30 -5.99 4.55
C VAL A 72 -4.84 -5.71 4.16
N MET A 73 -4.15 -4.86 4.94
CA MET A 73 -2.73 -4.58 4.72
C MET A 73 -1.85 -5.85 4.82
N TYR A 74 -2.13 -6.74 5.79
CA TYR A 74 -1.39 -7.99 5.92
C TYR A 74 -1.60 -8.91 4.72
N LYS A 75 -2.85 -9.06 4.26
CA LYS A 75 -3.18 -9.86 3.07
C LYS A 75 -2.53 -9.27 1.81
N ASP A 76 -2.49 -7.95 1.68
CA ASP A 76 -1.79 -7.28 0.59
C ASP A 76 -0.28 -7.59 0.65
N MET A 77 0.34 -7.55 1.83
CA MET A 77 1.75 -7.90 1.99
C MET A 77 2.05 -9.37 1.65
N GLU A 78 1.16 -10.30 2.00
CA GLU A 78 1.28 -11.71 1.64
C GLU A 78 1.12 -11.91 0.13
N THR A 79 0.11 -11.25 -0.48
CA THR A 79 -0.21 -11.36 -1.91
C THR A 79 0.88 -10.76 -2.80
N TYR A 80 1.43 -9.61 -2.41
CA TYR A 80 2.42 -8.86 -3.19
C TYR A 80 3.85 -9.01 -2.65
N LYS A 81 4.12 -10.06 -1.86
CA LYS A 81 5.41 -10.30 -1.21
C LYS A 81 6.59 -10.17 -2.17
N ASP A 82 6.55 -10.89 -3.30
CA ASP A 82 7.64 -10.89 -4.28
C ASP A 82 7.86 -9.51 -4.92
N LEU A 83 6.77 -8.75 -5.15
CA LEU A 83 6.85 -7.40 -5.68
C LEU A 83 7.51 -6.46 -4.66
N ILE A 84 7.09 -6.55 -3.39
CA ILE A 84 7.58 -5.73 -2.29
C ILE A 84 9.07 -6.01 -2.04
N GLU A 85 9.45 -7.28 -1.94
CA GLU A 85 10.84 -7.71 -1.68
C GLU A 85 11.81 -7.28 -2.78
N ASN A 86 11.34 -7.22 -4.04
CA ASN A 86 12.16 -6.84 -5.17
C ASN A 86 12.06 -5.36 -5.56
N HIS A 87 11.18 -4.57 -4.91
CA HIS A 87 11.02 -3.17 -5.25
C HIS A 87 12.26 -2.36 -4.85
N PRO A 88 12.93 -1.64 -5.78
CA PRO A 88 14.20 -0.94 -5.50
C PRO A 88 14.11 0.00 -4.29
N LEU A 89 13.11 0.88 -4.25
CA LEU A 89 12.92 1.82 -3.14
C LEU A 89 12.71 1.13 -1.78
N ILE A 90 12.01 0.00 -1.74
CA ILE A 90 11.73 -0.72 -0.49
C ILE A 90 13.00 -1.36 0.03
N ARG A 91 13.81 -1.94 -0.87
CA ARG A 91 15.11 -2.51 -0.52
C ARG A 91 16.08 -1.46 0.02
N GLU A 92 16.05 -0.23 -0.53
CA GLU A 92 16.82 0.89 0.02
C GLU A 92 16.39 1.24 1.44
N ILE A 93 15.08 1.40 1.68
CA ILE A 93 14.52 1.70 3.00
C ILE A 93 14.86 0.59 4.00
N ALA A 94 14.86 -0.66 3.57
CA ALA A 94 15.20 -1.83 4.38
C ALA A 94 16.72 -2.05 4.56
N GLY A 95 17.58 -1.26 3.90
CA GLY A 95 19.03 -1.37 4.02
C GLY A 95 19.64 -2.61 3.35
N VAL A 96 18.94 -3.21 2.39
CA VAL A 96 19.35 -4.43 1.65
C VAL A 96 19.66 -4.15 0.18
N SER A 97 20.04 -2.91 -0.13
CA SER A 97 20.36 -2.47 -1.49
C SER A 97 21.80 -2.75 -1.92
N ASP A 98 21.95 -3.07 -3.20
CA ASP A 98 23.23 -3.05 -3.90
C ASP A 98 23.47 -1.68 -4.56
N GLU A 99 24.68 -1.44 -5.06
CA GLU A 99 25.01 -0.18 -5.73
C GLU A 99 24.17 0.07 -7.00
N ASP A 100 23.69 -0.99 -7.64
CA ASP A 100 22.90 -0.89 -8.87
C ASP A 100 21.46 -0.43 -8.59
N SER A 101 20.86 -0.86 -7.48
CA SER A 101 19.54 -0.41 -7.02
C SER A 101 19.53 1.08 -6.65
N ARG A 102 20.61 1.57 -6.03
CA ARG A 102 20.77 3.00 -5.70
C ARG A 102 20.83 3.87 -6.94
N LYS A 103 21.57 3.42 -7.97
CA LYS A 103 21.69 4.12 -9.26
C LYS A 103 20.39 4.12 -10.08
N GLN A 104 19.43 3.25 -9.80
CA GLN A 104 18.13 3.33 -10.46
C GLN A 104 17.20 4.32 -9.76
N THR A 105 17.24 4.37 -8.42
CA THR A 105 16.23 5.07 -7.63
C THR A 105 16.59 6.54 -7.36
N PHE A 106 17.89 6.83 -7.17
CA PHE A 106 18.40 8.13 -6.67
C PHE A 106 19.57 8.67 -7.49
N ASP A 107 19.70 8.30 -8.77
CA ASP A 107 20.79 8.78 -9.63
C ASP A 107 20.61 10.24 -10.05
N HIS A 108 21.02 11.14 -9.16
CA HIS A 108 20.96 12.59 -9.34
C HIS A 108 21.74 13.11 -10.56
N THR A 109 22.57 12.30 -11.21
CA THR A 109 23.26 12.70 -12.46
C THR A 109 22.31 12.77 -13.66
N ARG A 110 21.10 12.23 -13.55
CA ARG A 110 20.08 12.25 -14.62
C ARG A 110 19.27 13.53 -14.66
N VAL A 111 19.52 14.48 -13.78
CA VAL A 111 18.80 15.75 -13.72
C VAL A 111 19.83 16.86 -13.85
N PRO A 112 19.73 17.73 -14.87
CA PRO A 112 20.61 18.87 -15.02
C PRO A 112 20.55 19.80 -13.80
N ASP A 113 21.68 20.44 -13.50
CA ASP A 113 21.72 21.53 -12.52
C ASP A 113 20.84 22.70 -12.98
N GLU A 114 20.33 23.49 -12.03
CA GLU A 114 19.43 24.61 -12.33
C GLU A 114 20.02 25.56 -13.40
N SER A 115 21.34 25.75 -13.37
CA SER A 115 22.05 26.63 -14.30
C SER A 115 22.25 26.06 -15.72
N SER A 116 22.15 24.75 -15.92
CA SER A 116 22.37 24.10 -17.22
C SER A 116 21.08 23.62 -17.89
N MET A 117 19.95 23.74 -17.19
CA MET A 117 18.64 23.26 -17.64
C MET A 117 18.21 23.79 -19.01
N ASP A 118 18.34 25.10 -19.26
CA ASP A 118 17.98 25.72 -20.53
C ASP A 118 18.83 25.24 -21.72
N ARG A 119 20.03 24.70 -21.43
CA ARG A 119 20.96 24.18 -22.47
C ARG A 119 20.74 22.70 -22.73
N GLU A 120 20.41 21.95 -21.70
CA GLU A 120 20.36 20.49 -21.74
C GLU A 120 18.96 19.96 -22.05
N VAL A 121 17.90 20.74 -21.81
CA VAL A 121 16.52 20.32 -22.02
C VAL A 121 15.88 21.15 -23.14
N PRO A 122 15.67 20.57 -24.33
CA PRO A 122 14.98 21.26 -25.41
C PRO A 122 13.55 21.63 -25.00
N SER A 123 13.14 22.87 -25.27
CA SER A 123 11.77 23.34 -24.94
C SER A 123 10.66 22.52 -25.60
N GLN A 124 10.97 21.87 -26.73
CA GLN A 124 10.05 20.98 -27.45
C GLN A 124 9.75 19.68 -26.70
N GLU A 125 10.59 19.33 -25.72
CA GLU A 125 10.43 18.14 -24.89
C GLU A 125 9.76 18.46 -23.54
N ILE A 126 9.37 19.71 -23.29
CA ILE A 126 8.72 20.15 -22.05
C ILE A 126 7.21 20.29 -22.28
N PHE A 127 6.41 19.66 -21.42
CA PHE A 127 4.94 19.60 -21.49
C PHE A 127 4.28 20.22 -20.26
N ASN A 128 4.93 21.20 -19.64
CA ASN A 128 4.37 21.96 -18.53
C ASN A 128 3.06 22.65 -18.94
N ILE A 129 2.06 22.56 -18.07
CA ILE A 129 0.74 23.20 -18.23
C ILE A 129 0.58 24.44 -17.33
N LEU A 130 1.50 24.62 -16.39
CA LEU A 130 1.57 25.75 -15.45
C LEU A 130 3.01 26.27 -15.38
N ASP A 131 3.16 27.49 -14.89
CA ASP A 131 4.47 28.09 -14.63
C ASP A 131 5.29 27.24 -13.63
N ALA A 132 6.59 27.16 -13.88
CA ALA A 132 7.55 26.49 -13.02
C ALA A 132 8.84 27.32 -12.97
N ASP A 133 9.35 27.55 -11.76
CA ASP A 133 10.71 28.08 -11.58
C ASP A 133 11.77 26.98 -11.80
N SER A 134 13.05 27.34 -11.76
CA SER A 134 14.17 26.41 -11.99
C SER A 134 14.13 25.19 -11.06
N SER A 135 13.85 25.40 -9.78
CA SER A 135 13.79 24.33 -8.77
C SER A 135 12.61 23.39 -9.01
N GLN A 136 11.45 23.93 -9.37
CA GLN A 136 10.27 23.15 -9.72
C GLN A 136 10.49 22.35 -11.00
N GLN A 137 11.13 22.94 -12.00
CA GLN A 137 11.45 22.25 -13.26
C GLN A 137 12.44 21.12 -13.06
N GLN A 138 13.40 21.27 -12.15
CA GLN A 138 14.29 20.18 -11.73
C GLN A 138 13.51 18.98 -11.17
N ALA A 139 12.54 19.24 -10.29
CA ALA A 139 11.69 18.18 -9.74
C ALA A 139 10.82 17.51 -10.80
N ILE A 140 10.28 18.30 -11.74
CA ILE A 140 9.48 17.79 -12.86
C ILE A 140 10.31 16.83 -13.73
N LEU A 141 11.54 17.23 -14.08
CA LEU A 141 12.47 16.40 -14.86
C LEU A 141 12.91 15.15 -14.10
N ALA A 142 13.19 15.25 -12.80
CA ALA A 142 13.50 14.11 -11.95
C ALA A 142 12.38 13.05 -12.00
N ALA A 143 11.13 13.48 -11.85
CA ALA A 143 9.96 12.61 -11.94
C ALA A 143 9.82 11.99 -13.33
N LYS A 144 9.97 12.80 -14.38
CA LYS A 144 9.95 12.34 -15.79
C LYS A 144 11.00 11.26 -16.04
N ASN A 145 12.17 11.36 -15.42
CA ASN A 145 13.27 10.40 -15.53
C ASN A 145 13.12 9.17 -14.62
N GLY A 146 11.98 9.04 -13.92
CA GLY A 146 11.64 7.87 -13.10
C GLY A 146 12.30 7.86 -11.72
N MET A 147 12.80 9.01 -11.25
CA MET A 147 13.47 9.11 -9.97
C MET A 147 12.47 9.21 -8.81
N SER A 148 12.85 8.65 -7.66
CA SER A 148 12.10 8.81 -6.42
C SER A 148 12.72 9.92 -5.57
N PHE A 149 11.90 10.87 -5.12
CA PHE A 149 12.35 11.99 -4.28
C PHE A 149 11.23 12.53 -3.41
N VAL A 150 11.60 13.31 -2.40
CA VAL A 150 10.65 14.06 -1.57
C VAL A 150 10.57 15.49 -2.09
N LEU A 151 9.39 15.92 -2.52
CA LEU A 151 9.15 17.30 -2.92
C LEU A 151 8.84 18.15 -1.69
N GLN A 152 9.80 18.95 -1.23
CA GLN A 152 9.65 19.83 -0.09
C GLN A 152 9.76 21.29 -0.50
N GLY A 153 8.85 22.13 0.01
CA GLY A 153 8.88 23.58 -0.20
C GLY A 153 8.03 24.30 0.83
N PRO A 154 8.31 25.57 1.16
CA PRO A 154 7.49 26.38 2.06
C PRO A 154 6.00 26.45 1.63
N PRO A 155 5.08 26.80 2.54
CA PRO A 155 3.68 27.03 2.17
C PRO A 155 3.59 28.10 1.06
N GLY A 156 2.78 27.86 0.04
CA GLY A 156 2.56 28.81 -1.07
C GLY A 156 3.59 28.77 -2.21
N THR A 157 4.63 27.93 -2.16
CA THR A 157 5.68 27.85 -3.22
C THR A 157 5.33 26.94 -4.39
N GLY A 158 4.07 26.93 -4.83
CA GLY A 158 3.70 26.26 -6.08
C GLY A 158 3.78 24.72 -6.11
N LYS A 159 4.00 24.01 -4.98
CA LYS A 159 4.09 22.53 -4.96
C LYS A 159 2.97 21.81 -5.74
N SER A 160 1.72 22.26 -5.59
CA SER A 160 0.58 21.70 -6.33
C SER A 160 0.71 21.92 -7.84
N GLN A 161 1.25 23.07 -8.27
CA GLN A 161 1.54 23.36 -9.67
C GLN A 161 2.65 22.45 -10.20
N THR A 162 3.71 22.23 -9.42
CA THR A 162 4.77 21.27 -9.72
C THR A 162 4.22 19.86 -9.92
N ILE A 163 3.32 19.41 -9.02
CA ILE A 163 2.64 18.11 -9.17
C ILE A 163 1.84 18.06 -10.46
N SER A 164 1.03 19.08 -10.76
CA SER A 164 0.25 19.15 -12.01
C SER A 164 1.12 19.03 -13.26
N ASN A 165 2.28 19.68 -13.28
CA ASN A 165 3.24 19.56 -14.38
C ASN A 165 3.86 18.16 -14.47
N ILE A 166 4.19 17.51 -13.34
CA ILE A 166 4.64 16.11 -13.32
C ILE A 166 3.58 15.18 -13.96
N ILE A 167 2.29 15.40 -13.68
CA ILE A 167 1.21 14.62 -14.31
C ILE A 167 1.23 14.82 -15.82
N ALA A 168 1.30 16.09 -16.27
CA ALA A 168 1.27 16.43 -17.68
C ALA A 168 2.44 15.80 -18.45
N GLU A 169 3.66 15.88 -17.91
CA GLU A 169 4.86 15.26 -18.48
C GLU A 169 4.77 13.73 -18.58
N ASN A 170 4.25 13.08 -17.54
CA ASN A 170 4.07 11.64 -17.56
C ASN A 170 3.00 11.22 -18.56
N LEU A 171 1.89 11.96 -18.67
CA LEU A 171 0.85 11.70 -19.68
C LEU A 171 1.39 11.89 -21.10
N ALA A 172 2.14 12.95 -21.35
CA ALA A 172 2.80 13.19 -22.65
C ALA A 172 3.78 12.06 -23.01
N SER A 173 4.41 11.46 -21.99
CA SER A 173 5.34 10.33 -22.14
C SER A 173 4.66 8.94 -22.14
N ASN A 174 3.32 8.87 -22.20
CA ASN A 174 2.52 7.63 -22.09
C ASN A 174 2.81 6.81 -20.81
N LYS A 175 3.20 7.46 -19.72
CA LYS A 175 3.43 6.83 -18.41
C LYS A 175 2.18 6.91 -17.55
N LYS A 176 1.81 5.80 -16.91
CA LYS A 176 0.71 5.76 -15.94
C LYS A 176 1.16 6.43 -14.64
N SER A 177 0.37 7.38 -14.16
CA SER A 177 0.58 8.03 -12.86
C SER A 177 -0.67 7.85 -12.00
N SER A 178 -0.49 7.56 -10.71
CA SER A 178 -1.55 7.48 -9.72
C SER A 178 -1.22 8.44 -8.57
N PHE A 179 -2.21 9.19 -8.11
CA PHE A 179 -2.08 10.18 -7.05
C PHE A 179 -3.08 9.84 -5.94
N CYS A 180 -2.64 9.95 -4.68
CA CYS A 180 -3.44 9.69 -3.49
C CYS A 180 -3.53 10.97 -2.65
#